data_AF-A0A6I4Z9Q8-F1
#
_entry.id   AF-A0A6I4Z9Q8-F1
#
_cell.length_a   1.000
_cell.length_b   1.000
_cell.length_c   1.000
_cell.angle_alpha   90.00
_cell.angle_beta   90.00
_cell.angle_gamma   90.00
#
_symmetry.space_group_name_H-M   'P 1'
#
loop_
_entity.id
_entity.type
_entity.pdbx_description
1 polymer ?
#
loop_
_entity_poly.entity_id
_entity_poly.type
_entity_poly.pdbx_seq_one_letter_code
_entity_poly.pdbx_strand_id
1 'polypeptide(L)'
;MSEEPAIGGEDTPASGAEEQPEPVIGATDGEAPARDASEAELAEVLRETLLAAHDDLTPDDLPGESVTEVRERYVAARERLEREAQEAKVPAGAPGRFAPAPTSAFEKIREGLTRLNA
;
A
#
# COMPACT_ATOMS: atom_id res chain seq x y z
N MET A 1 8.21 78.50 45.74
CA MET A 1 9.63 78.48 45.31
C MET A 1 10.18 77.09 45.57
N SER A 2 10.29 76.32 44.49
CA SER A 2 11.26 75.24 44.22
C SER A 2 11.02 74.87 42.75
N GLU A 3 11.81 75.50 41.89
CA GLU A 3 12.09 75.15 40.48
C GLU A 3 12.80 73.78 40.44
N GLU A 4 12.43 72.85 39.54
CA GLU A 4 13.03 72.51 38.22
C GLU A 4 13.43 71.01 38.25
N PRO A 5 13.72 70.30 37.13
CA PRO A 5 13.04 70.27 35.83
C PRO A 5 12.97 68.84 35.20
N ALA A 6 12.39 68.81 33.99
CA ALA A 6 12.90 68.13 32.79
C ALA A 6 12.61 66.64 32.44
N ILE A 7 11.81 66.53 31.36
CA ILE A 7 12.10 65.86 30.07
C ILE A 7 11.93 64.32 29.96
N GLY A 8 11.07 63.96 29.01
CA GLY A 8 10.87 62.66 28.36
C GLY A 8 9.38 62.53 28.03
N GLY A 9 8.89 62.93 26.85
CA GLY A 9 9.09 62.21 25.59
C GLY A 9 8.50 60.81 25.78
N GLU A 10 7.35 60.42 25.25
CA GLU A 10 7.05 60.30 23.83
C GLU A 10 5.63 59.69 23.64
N ASP A 11 4.94 60.20 22.63
CA ASP A 11 3.81 59.67 21.85
C ASP A 11 2.79 58.68 22.45
N THR A 12 1.57 59.20 22.63
CA THR A 12 0.32 58.43 22.44
C THR A 12 0.13 58.14 20.95
N PRO A 13 -0.42 56.97 20.56
CA PRO A 13 -1.76 57.06 20.00
C PRO A 13 -2.73 56.02 20.57
N ALA A 14 -3.96 56.49 20.73
CA ALA A 14 -5.15 55.69 20.90
C ALA A 14 -5.50 54.93 19.60
N SER A 15 -6.40 53.96 19.74
CA SER A 15 -7.22 53.37 18.68
C SER A 15 -6.64 52.15 17.96
N GLY A 16 -7.39 51.04 18.04
CA GLY A 16 -7.12 49.83 17.27
C GLY A 16 -8.05 48.70 17.69
N ALA A 17 -9.35 48.84 17.42
CA ALA A 17 -10.21 47.68 17.26
C ALA A 17 -9.73 46.94 16.01
N GLU A 18 -8.83 45.97 16.19
CA GLU A 18 -8.43 45.06 15.13
C GLU A 18 -9.11 43.71 15.43
N GLU A 19 -10.34 43.65 14.93
CA GLU A 19 -11.01 42.44 14.46
C GLU A 19 -9.94 41.50 13.89
N GLN A 20 -9.68 40.38 14.57
CA GLN A 20 -8.80 39.35 14.03
C GLN A 20 -9.38 38.95 12.68
N PRO A 21 -8.69 39.13 11.55
CA PRO A 21 -9.19 38.58 10.31
C PRO A 21 -9.18 37.07 10.48
N GLU A 22 -10.37 36.46 10.45
CA GLU A 22 -10.50 35.02 10.30
C GLU A 22 -9.61 34.60 9.11
N PRO A 23 -8.84 33.51 9.22
CA PRO A 23 -8.09 33.03 8.08
C PRO A 23 -9.11 32.65 7.01
N VAL A 24 -9.26 33.53 6.02
CA VAL A 24 -9.83 33.22 4.73
C VAL A 24 -8.98 32.08 4.17
N ILE A 25 -9.41 30.85 4.42
CA ILE A 25 -8.99 29.68 3.66
C ILE A 25 -9.56 29.93 2.27
N GLY A 26 -8.82 30.75 1.52
CA GLY A 26 -9.10 31.05 0.14
C GLY A 26 -9.14 29.74 -0.61
N ALA A 27 -10.30 29.46 -1.18
CA ALA A 27 -10.46 28.50 -2.24
C ALA A 27 -9.40 28.78 -3.31
N THR A 28 -8.38 27.93 -3.41
CA THR A 28 -7.62 27.77 -4.65
C THR A 28 -8.28 26.65 -5.42
N ASP A 29 -9.36 27.02 -6.09
CA ASP A 29 -9.83 26.32 -7.28
C ASP A 29 -8.70 26.45 -8.33
N GLY A 30 -8.07 25.32 -8.65
CA GLY A 30 -7.10 25.20 -9.75
C GLY A 30 -5.63 25.13 -9.35
N GLU A 31 -5.10 23.91 -9.16
CA GLU A 31 -3.76 23.49 -9.61
C GLU A 31 -3.64 21.96 -9.42
N ALA A 32 -4.05 21.18 -10.42
CA ALA A 32 -3.97 19.71 -10.42
C ALA A 32 -2.70 19.07 -11.04
N PRO A 33 -1.46 19.62 -10.94
CA PRO A 33 -0.23 18.86 -11.22
C PRO A 33 0.60 18.49 -9.97
N ALA A 34 0.23 18.92 -8.75
CA ALA A 34 1.01 18.62 -7.54
C ALA A 34 0.64 17.30 -6.83
N ARG A 35 -0.56 16.75 -7.09
CA ARG A 35 -0.99 15.47 -6.51
C ARG A 35 -0.20 14.29 -7.06
N ASP A 36 0.08 14.27 -8.36
CA ASP A 36 0.72 13.12 -9.00
C ASP A 36 2.20 13.00 -8.62
N ALA A 37 2.91 14.14 -8.49
CA ALA A 37 4.30 14.15 -8.04
C ALA A 37 4.45 13.66 -6.59
N SER A 38 3.53 14.04 -5.71
CA SER A 38 3.54 13.58 -4.30
C SER A 38 3.15 12.11 -4.17
N GLU A 39 2.27 11.60 -5.02
CA GLU A 39 1.91 10.18 -5.02
C GLU A 39 3.07 9.29 -5.50
N ALA A 40 3.78 9.71 -6.56
CA ALA A 40 4.94 8.99 -7.06
C ALA A 40 6.08 8.92 -6.01
N GLU A 41 6.34 10.03 -5.32
CA GLU A 41 7.33 10.07 -4.23
C GLU A 41 6.91 9.15 -3.05
N LEU A 42 5.63 9.15 -2.69
CA LEU A 42 5.09 8.23 -1.67
C LEU A 42 5.20 6.76 -2.10
N ALA A 43 4.95 6.46 -3.37
CA ALA A 43 5.10 5.11 -3.92
C ALA A 43 6.56 4.65 -3.89
N GLU A 44 7.49 5.55 -4.17
CA GLU A 44 8.93 5.29 -4.11
C GLU A 44 9.39 5.01 -2.66
N VAL A 45 9.04 5.87 -1.71
CA VAL A 45 9.36 5.67 -0.29
C VAL A 45 8.76 4.35 0.23
N LEU A 46 7.53 4.02 -0.17
CA LEU A 46 6.90 2.75 0.18
C LEU A 46 7.70 1.57 -0.39
N ARG A 47 8.12 1.64 -1.66
CA ARG A 47 8.90 0.59 -2.31
C ARG A 47 10.24 0.38 -1.60
N GLU A 48 10.97 1.45 -1.32
CA GLU A 48 12.24 1.37 -0.59
C GLU A 48 12.06 0.76 0.80
N THR A 49 11.02 1.18 1.52
CA THR A 49 10.71 0.65 2.87
C THR A 49 10.39 -0.84 2.82
N LEU A 50 9.61 -1.29 1.83
CA LEU A 50 9.26 -2.70 1.65
C LEU A 50 10.50 -3.55 1.30
N LEU A 51 11.35 -3.07 0.39
CA LEU A 51 12.59 -3.76 0.03
C LEU A 51 13.57 -3.84 1.21
N ALA A 52 13.64 -2.81 2.06
CA ALA A 52 14.47 -2.82 3.26
C ALA A 52 13.92 -3.75 4.37
N ALA A 53 12.61 -3.95 4.42
CA ALA A 53 11.96 -4.80 5.41
C ALA A 53 11.93 -6.30 5.02
N HIS A 54 12.11 -6.61 3.74
CA HIS A 54 11.93 -7.95 3.17
C HIS A 54 13.10 -8.35 2.26
N ASP A 55 14.00 -9.18 2.79
CA ASP A 55 15.17 -9.70 2.06
C ASP A 55 14.79 -10.61 0.87
N ASP A 56 13.56 -11.13 0.87
CA ASP A 56 12.98 -12.02 -0.14
C ASP A 56 12.35 -11.28 -1.33
N LEU A 57 12.30 -9.93 -1.28
CA LEU A 57 11.78 -9.11 -2.37
C LEU A 57 12.89 -8.47 -3.20
N THR A 58 12.64 -8.34 -4.50
CA THR A 58 13.50 -7.60 -5.42
C THR A 58 12.77 -6.39 -6.01
N PRO A 59 13.49 -5.38 -6.54
CA PRO A 59 12.85 -4.23 -7.20
C PRO A 59 11.88 -4.63 -8.32
N ASP A 60 12.17 -5.72 -9.04
CA ASP A 60 11.33 -6.26 -10.10
C ASP A 60 9.98 -6.82 -9.61
N ASP A 61 9.85 -7.11 -8.31
CA ASP A 61 8.61 -7.61 -7.70
C ASP A 61 7.61 -6.51 -7.38
N LEU A 62 8.06 -5.25 -7.31
CA LEU A 62 7.25 -4.10 -6.92
C LEU A 62 7.16 -3.02 -8.04
N PRO A 63 6.72 -3.38 -9.27
CA PRO A 63 6.54 -2.40 -10.33
C PRO A 63 5.30 -1.53 -10.08
N GLY A 64 5.34 -0.27 -10.52
CA GLY A 64 4.20 0.65 -10.41
C GLY A 64 4.61 2.00 -9.84
N GLU A 65 3.89 3.04 -10.23
CA GLU A 65 4.24 4.44 -9.89
C GLU A 65 3.29 5.01 -8.83
N SER A 66 2.23 4.28 -8.49
CA SER A 66 1.28 4.66 -7.44
C SER A 66 1.41 3.78 -6.20
N VAL A 67 1.01 4.32 -5.05
CA VAL A 67 0.98 3.60 -3.77
C VAL A 67 0.08 2.35 -3.86
N THR A 68 -1.05 2.48 -4.56
CA THR A 68 -2.00 1.38 -4.73
C THR A 68 -1.39 0.23 -5.51
N GLU A 69 -0.73 0.50 -6.64
CA GLU A 69 -0.06 -0.52 -7.44
C GLU A 69 1.06 -1.20 -6.63
N VAL A 70 1.94 -0.43 -5.98
CA VAL A 70 3.03 -1.00 -5.17
C VAL A 70 2.48 -1.92 -4.08
N ARG A 71 1.37 -1.54 -3.43
CA ARG A 71 0.71 -2.36 -2.40
C ARG A 71 0.12 -3.65 -2.99
N GLU A 72 -0.57 -3.57 -4.12
CA GLU A 72 -1.14 -4.75 -4.78
C GLU A 72 -0.05 -5.72 -5.25
N ARG A 73 1.06 -5.19 -5.79
CA ARG A 73 2.22 -5.99 -6.17
C ARG A 73 2.88 -6.67 -4.99
N TYR A 74 3.02 -5.97 -3.87
CA TYR A 74 3.54 -6.57 -2.64
C TYR A 74 2.70 -7.76 -2.18
N VAL A 75 1.37 -7.62 -2.18
CA VAL A 75 0.47 -8.73 -1.83
C VAL A 75 0.65 -9.91 -2.78
N ALA A 76 0.69 -9.67 -4.09
CA ALA A 76 0.90 -10.72 -5.08
C ALA A 76 2.27 -11.41 -4.93
N ALA A 77 3.34 -10.65 -4.66
CA ALA A 77 4.67 -11.18 -4.43
C ALA A 77 4.72 -12.07 -3.19
N ARG A 78 4.09 -11.65 -2.08
CA ARG A 78 3.94 -12.44 -0.85
C ARG A 78 3.22 -13.76 -1.08
N GLU A 79 2.09 -13.74 -1.78
CA GLU A 79 1.33 -14.96 -2.08
C GLU A 79 2.13 -15.94 -2.95
N ARG A 80 2.93 -15.42 -3.90
CA ARG A 80 3.82 -16.23 -4.74
C ARG A 80 4.89 -16.91 -3.89
N LEU A 81 5.57 -16.15 -3.03
CA LEU A 81 6.63 -16.66 -2.15
C LEU A 81 6.09 -17.70 -1.15
N GLU A 82 4.88 -17.48 -0.61
CA GLU A 82 4.20 -18.46 0.24
C GLU A 82 3.87 -19.75 -0.51
N ARG A 83 3.41 -19.64 -1.76
CA ARG A 83 3.16 -20.81 -2.62
C ARG A 83 4.44 -21.58 -2.92
N GLU A 84 5.52 -20.89 -3.28
CA GLU A 84 6.82 -21.50 -3.53
C GLU A 84 7.37 -22.20 -2.28
N ALA A 85 7.23 -21.58 -1.11
CA ALA A 85 7.60 -22.20 0.16
C ALA A 85 6.73 -23.44 0.48
N GLN A 86 5.46 -23.43 0.09
CA GLN A 86 4.56 -24.58 0.25
C GLN A 86 4.90 -25.71 -0.73
N GLU A 87 5.23 -25.38 -1.97
CA GLU A 87 5.67 -26.35 -2.98
C GLU A 87 7.02 -26.97 -2.62
N ALA A 88 7.96 -26.18 -2.08
CA ALA A 88 9.25 -26.67 -1.58
C ALA A 88 9.09 -27.65 -0.40
N LYS A 89 8.03 -27.51 0.41
CA LYS A 89 7.69 -28.47 1.48
C LYS A 89 7.10 -29.77 0.94
N VAL A 90 6.58 -29.80 -0.29
CA VAL A 90 6.12 -31.03 -0.93
C VAL A 90 7.34 -31.70 -1.58
N PRO A 91 7.83 -32.83 -1.05
CA PRO A 91 8.98 -33.49 -1.65
C PRO A 91 8.69 -33.82 -3.12
N ALA A 92 9.61 -33.47 -4.01
CA ALA A 92 9.58 -33.83 -5.43
C ALA A 92 9.61 -35.36 -5.56
N GLY A 93 8.42 -35.98 -5.54
CA GLY A 93 8.26 -37.43 -5.40
C GLY A 93 7.09 -37.87 -4.51
N ALA A 94 6.33 -36.94 -3.92
CA ALA A 94 5.09 -37.28 -3.22
C ALA A 94 4.16 -38.10 -4.16
N PRO A 95 3.79 -39.34 -3.79
CA PRO A 95 2.96 -40.20 -4.62
C PRO A 95 1.58 -39.56 -4.74
N GLY A 96 1.29 -38.99 -5.90
CA GLY A 96 0.03 -38.27 -6.13
C GLY A 96 -0.05 -37.48 -7.43
N ARG A 97 1.07 -37.20 -8.12
CA ARG A 97 1.01 -36.46 -9.39
C ARG A 97 0.33 -37.25 -10.53
N PHE A 98 0.22 -38.57 -10.42
CA PHE A 98 -0.57 -39.40 -11.34
C PHE A 98 -1.08 -40.67 -10.63
N ALA A 99 -2.08 -40.54 -9.77
CA ALA A 99 -2.96 -41.68 -9.50
C ALA A 99 -4.28 -41.38 -10.21
N PRO A 100 -4.72 -42.18 -11.21
CA PRO A 100 -6.09 -42.06 -11.69
C PRO A 100 -7.00 -42.15 -10.46
N ALA A 101 -8.00 -41.25 -10.38
CA ALA A 101 -8.94 -41.23 -9.26
C ALA A 101 -9.40 -42.68 -8.96
N PRO A 102 -9.47 -43.10 -7.68
CA PRO A 102 -9.92 -44.44 -7.36
C PRO A 102 -11.31 -44.61 -7.98
N THR A 103 -11.42 -45.52 -8.96
CA THR A 103 -12.65 -45.81 -9.69
C THR A 103 -13.76 -46.00 -8.66
N SER A 104 -14.73 -45.09 -8.65
CA SER A 104 -15.83 -45.11 -7.69
C SER A 104 -16.51 -46.48 -7.74
N ALA A 105 -17.06 -46.94 -6.62
CA ALA A 105 -17.80 -48.21 -6.57
C ALA A 105 -18.86 -48.29 -7.67
N PHE A 106 -19.48 -47.16 -8.01
CA PHE A 106 -20.45 -47.04 -9.09
C PHE A 106 -19.87 -47.36 -10.48
N GLU A 107 -18.64 -46.94 -10.73
CA GLU A 107 -17.97 -47.13 -12.01
C GLU A 107 -17.46 -48.57 -12.18
N LYS A 108 -17.04 -49.21 -11.08
CA LYS A 108 -16.77 -50.66 -11.04
C LYS A 108 -18.02 -51.49 -11.35
N ILE A 109 -19.17 -51.10 -10.78
CA ILE A 109 -20.45 -51.77 -11.03
C ILE A 109 -20.85 -51.62 -12.51
N ARG A 110 -20.71 -50.42 -13.07
CA ARG A 110 -21.01 -50.16 -14.49
C ARG A 110 -20.14 -51.01 -15.42
N GLU A 111 -18.83 -51.10 -15.18
CA GLU A 111 -17.94 -51.95 -15.97
C GLU A 111 -18.25 -53.45 -15.85
N GLY A 112 -18.64 -53.92 -14.67
CA GLY A 112 -19.08 -55.30 -14.46
C GLY A 112 -20.32 -55.64 -15.28
N LEU A 113 -21.29 -54.72 -15.32
CA LEU A 113 -22.54 -54.87 -16.08
C LEU A 113 -22.34 -54.82 -17.60
N THR A 114 -21.39 -54.03 -18.10
CA THR A 114 -21.09 -53.99 -19.54
C THR A 114 -20.33 -55.22 -20.02
N ARG A 115 -19.44 -55.81 -19.20
CA ARG A 115 -18.73 -57.06 -19.54
C ARG A 115 -19.62 -58.31 -19.51
N LEU A 116 -20.72 -58.31 -18.77
CA LEU A 116 -21.66 -59.43 -18.74
C LEU A 116 -22.62 -59.47 -19.93
N ASN A 117 -22.75 -58.36 -20.66
CA ASN A 117 -23.64 -58.23 -21.82
C ASN A 117 -22.89 -58.19 -23.17
N ALA A 118 -21.59 -58.48 -23.17
CA ALA A 118 -20.74 -58.66 -24.35
C ALA A 118 -20.40 -60.14 -24.52
#